data_AF-X6LK52-F1
#
_entry.id   AF-X6LK52-F1
#
_cell.length_a   1.000
_cell.length_b   1.000
_cell.length_c   1.000
_cell.angle_alpha   90.00
_cell.angle_beta   90.00
_cell.angle_gamma   90.00
#
_symmetry.space_group_name_H-M   'P 1'
#
loop_
_entity.id
_entity.type
_entity.pdbx_description
1 polymer ?
#
loop_
_entity_poly.entity_id
_entity_poly.type
_entity_poly.pdbx_seq_one_letter_code
_entity_poly.pdbx_strand_id
1 'polypeptide(L)'
;KSSLEFNVHIQWYNDLSDVHNTHTKWACLILNHTWHFRTSYIYDRDDLSNCISEFNSFHVIWKAVDDRTHKEPLNPHSITFKQGKEHVKEKLQMREHFMYGRDELILFVCKPNMNGSDVLSLHDIYKRLPHYPVIQVHWEIKYVFMVPYKRTIGIERSNLPESVSIQDITISSNQKTKFNPLLYERDLHKLKIIQDAVNVKATRNNSLQKLFHEVIKNKYLSDLIEQKVIKQQIKYNEDDGDGTLILNDKILTILNELKILYHDDIHKQMGYPLQLYEIC
;
A
#
# COMPACT_ATOMS: atom_id res chain seq x y z
N LYS A 1 39.67 -3.29 20.94
CA LYS A 1 39.05 -2.45 19.88
C LYS A 1 37.71 -3.00 19.38
N SER A 2 37.20 -4.13 19.91
CA SER A 2 35.90 -4.76 19.55
C SER A 2 34.70 -4.29 20.38
N SER A 3 34.86 -3.29 21.25
CA SER A 3 33.88 -2.96 22.31
C SER A 3 32.99 -1.74 22.02
N LEU A 4 33.06 -1.16 20.82
CA LEU A 4 32.29 0.03 20.44
C LEU A 4 31.39 -0.20 19.21
N GLU A 5 31.39 -1.40 18.64
CA GLU A 5 30.48 -1.71 17.54
C GLU A 5 29.09 -2.00 18.12
N PHE A 6 28.19 -1.03 17.99
CA PHE A 6 26.77 -1.27 18.22
C PHE A 6 26.29 -2.20 17.09
N ASN A 7 26.00 -3.45 17.43
CA ASN A 7 25.41 -4.40 16.52
C ASN A 7 23.93 -4.49 16.84
N VAL A 8 23.15 -3.50 16.39
CA VAL A 8 21.70 -3.55 16.57
C VAL A 8 21.13 -4.60 15.63
N HIS A 9 20.42 -5.57 16.20
CA HIS A 9 19.68 -6.58 15.47
C HIS A 9 18.25 -6.09 15.26
N ILE A 10 17.83 -5.98 14.00
CA ILE A 10 16.53 -5.49 13.57
C ILE A 10 15.77 -6.64 12.92
N GLN A 11 14.73 -7.15 13.59
CA GLN A 11 13.87 -8.19 13.03
C GLN A 11 12.52 -7.61 12.63
N TRP A 12 12.09 -7.86 11.40
CA TRP A 12 10.73 -7.53 10.96
C TRP A 12 9.81 -8.73 11.18
N TYR A 13 8.54 -8.43 11.45
CA TYR A 13 7.46 -9.40 11.34
C TYR A 13 6.16 -8.65 11.03
N ASN A 14 5.17 -9.38 10.51
CA ASN A 14 3.84 -8.85 10.30
C ASN A 14 2.90 -9.55 11.28
N ASP A 15 2.21 -8.78 12.12
CA ASP A 15 1.17 -9.31 12.99
C ASP A 15 -0.18 -9.21 12.27
N LEU A 16 -0.69 -10.38 11.89
CA LEU A 16 -1.95 -10.59 11.19
C LEU A 16 -2.96 -11.36 12.05
N SER A 17 -2.68 -11.58 13.33
CA SER A 17 -3.46 -12.45 14.22
C SER A 17 -4.92 -11.99 14.35
N ASP A 18 -5.11 -10.68 14.50
CA ASP A 18 -6.43 -10.07 14.71
C ASP A 18 -7.08 -9.55 13.42
N VAL A 19 -6.54 -9.89 12.24
CA VAL A 19 -7.01 -9.31 10.98
C VAL A 19 -8.48 -9.64 10.70
N HIS A 20 -8.95 -10.82 11.10
CA HIS A 20 -10.34 -11.25 10.90
C HIS A 20 -11.33 -10.57 11.84
N ASN A 21 -10.88 -10.13 13.01
CA ASN A 21 -11.74 -9.49 14.02
C ASN A 21 -11.72 -7.97 13.86
N THR A 22 -10.52 -7.40 13.74
CA THR A 22 -10.28 -5.95 13.80
C THR A 22 -10.06 -5.34 12.43
N HIS A 23 -9.94 -6.15 11.38
CA HIS A 23 -9.64 -5.67 10.03
C HIS A 23 -8.34 -4.84 10.01
N THR A 24 -7.40 -5.12 10.92
CA THR A 24 -6.17 -4.33 11.10
C THR A 24 -4.95 -5.25 10.97
N LYS A 25 -3.96 -4.83 10.18
CA LYS A 25 -2.64 -5.46 10.07
C LYS A 25 -1.64 -4.55 10.74
N TRP A 26 -0.58 -5.15 11.29
CA TRP A 26 0.47 -4.39 11.94
C TRP A 26 1.83 -4.74 11.38
N ALA A 27 2.54 -3.71 10.94
CA ALA A 27 3.93 -3.81 10.53
C ALA A 27 4.77 -3.70 11.82
N CYS A 28 5.45 -4.78 12.18
CA CYS A 28 6.13 -4.86 13.46
C CYS A 28 7.64 -5.02 13.31
N LEU A 29 8.34 -4.60 14.36
CA LEU A 29 9.79 -4.55 14.46
C LEU A 29 10.21 -5.01 15.86
N ILE A 30 11.23 -5.86 15.94
CA ILE A 30 11.90 -6.22 17.19
C ILE A 30 13.35 -5.73 17.14
N LEU A 31 13.77 -4.97 18.13
CA LEU A 31 15.16 -4.54 18.31
C LEU A 31 15.84 -5.35 19.41
N ASN A 32 16.99 -5.93 19.08
CA ASN A 32 17.84 -6.69 20.01
C ASN A 32 17.03 -7.73 20.82
N HIS A 33 16.04 -8.35 20.19
CA HIS A 33 15.13 -9.35 20.78
C HIS A 33 14.33 -8.87 22.01
N THR A 34 14.34 -7.56 22.31
CA THR A 34 13.82 -7.03 23.57
C THR A 34 12.74 -5.99 23.34
N TRP A 35 12.96 -5.08 22.40
CA TRP A 35 12.06 -3.94 22.19
C TRP A 35 11.14 -4.21 21.02
N HIS A 36 9.84 -4.29 21.30
CA HIS A 36 8.82 -4.55 20.30
C HIS A 36 8.14 -3.24 19.91
N PHE A 37 8.08 -2.99 18.61
CA PHE A 37 7.40 -1.84 18.02
C PHE A 37 6.32 -2.34 17.06
N ARG A 38 5.20 -1.63 17.06
CA ARG A 38 4.04 -1.92 16.23
C ARG A 38 3.63 -0.64 15.51
N THR A 39 3.56 -0.66 14.19
CA THR A 39 3.10 0.47 13.37
C THR A 39 1.93 0.04 12.50
N SER A 40 1.00 0.96 12.27
CA SER A 40 -0.15 0.73 11.38
C SER A 40 0.23 0.85 9.91
N TYR A 41 1.29 1.60 9.60
CA TYR A 41 1.79 1.79 8.24
C TYR A 41 3.16 1.18 8.06
N ILE A 42 3.37 0.63 6.86
CA ILE A 42 4.64 -0.01 6.50
C ILE A 42 5.79 0.99 6.42
N TYR A 43 5.51 2.20 5.95
CA TYR A 43 6.51 3.25 5.82
C TYR A 43 7.05 3.68 7.18
N ASP A 44 6.21 3.73 8.21
CA ASP A 44 6.66 4.05 9.57
C ASP A 44 7.64 2.99 10.10
N ARG A 45 7.39 1.70 9.82
CA ARG A 45 8.33 0.61 10.17
C ARG A 45 9.62 0.75 9.39
N ASP A 46 9.53 0.99 8.09
CA ASP A 46 10.69 1.11 7.20
C ASP A 46 11.57 2.30 7.61
N ASP A 47 10.97 3.46 7.92
CA ASP A 47 11.66 4.68 8.35
C ASP A 47 12.31 4.49 9.73
N LEU A 48 11.60 3.86 10.67
CA LEU A 48 12.15 3.51 11.98
C LEU A 48 13.33 2.53 11.85
N SER A 49 13.16 1.48 11.05
CA SER A 49 14.22 0.51 10.74
C SER A 49 15.44 1.21 10.15
N ASN A 50 15.26 2.09 9.17
CA ASN A 50 16.33 2.84 8.53
C ASN A 50 17.09 3.75 9.50
N CYS A 51 16.37 4.43 10.39
CA CYS A 51 16.95 5.28 11.43
C CYS A 51 17.84 4.46 12.38
N ILE A 52 17.37 3.28 12.78
CA ILE A 52 18.09 2.44 13.73
C ILE A 52 19.29 1.73 13.08
N SER A 53 19.23 1.45 11.79
CA SER A 53 20.37 0.89 11.04
C SER A 53 21.62 1.77 11.12
N GLU A 54 21.48 3.08 11.36
CA GLU A 54 22.62 4.02 11.46
C GLU A 54 23.48 3.81 12.72
N PHE A 55 22.98 3.08 13.72
CA PHE A 55 23.78 2.73 14.88
C PHE A 55 24.81 1.65 14.57
N ASN A 56 24.64 0.89 13.49
CA ASN A 56 25.58 -0.15 13.09
C ASN A 56 26.69 0.44 12.22
N SER A 57 27.90 -0.09 12.39
CA SER A 57 29.06 0.34 11.59
C SER A 57 28.88 0.02 10.10
N PHE A 58 28.28 -1.12 9.80
CA PHE A 58 28.12 -1.61 8.43
C PHE A 58 26.65 -1.80 8.10
N HIS A 59 26.21 -1.17 7.01
CA HIS A 59 24.88 -1.40 6.46
C HIS A 59 24.87 -1.38 4.94
N VAL A 60 24.01 -2.24 4.41
CA VAL A 60 23.69 -2.32 2.99
C VAL A 60 22.61 -1.30 2.69
N ILE A 61 22.76 -0.57 1.59
CA ILE A 61 21.73 0.32 1.07
C ILE A 61 21.27 -0.15 -0.32
N TRP A 62 19.97 -0.06 -0.57
CA TRP A 62 19.39 -0.28 -1.90
C TRP A 62 18.25 0.70 -2.14
N LYS A 63 17.99 0.99 -3.41
CA LYS A 63 16.83 1.79 -3.81
C LYS A 63 15.68 0.88 -4.21
N ALA A 64 14.50 1.15 -3.69
CA ALA A 64 13.26 0.51 -4.10
C ALA A 64 12.66 1.19 -5.34
N VAL A 65 11.59 0.61 -5.88
CA VAL A 65 10.88 1.11 -7.08
C VAL A 65 10.24 2.47 -6.84
N ASP A 66 9.90 2.79 -5.59
CA ASP A 66 9.34 4.08 -5.15
C ASP A 66 10.43 5.14 -4.87
N ASP A 67 11.64 4.95 -5.38
CA ASP A 67 12.84 5.79 -5.15
C ASP A 67 13.27 5.90 -3.68
N ARG A 68 12.64 5.18 -2.75
CA ARG A 68 13.06 5.16 -1.35
C ARG A 68 14.34 4.37 -1.20
N THR A 69 15.23 4.88 -0.35
CA THR A 69 16.46 4.18 0.03
C THR A 69 16.22 3.42 1.31
N HIS A 70 16.43 2.11 1.27
CA HIS A 70 16.39 1.24 2.45
C HIS A 70 17.80 0.98 2.97
N LYS A 71 17.91 0.73 4.28
CA LYS A 71 19.17 0.44 4.98
C LYS A 71 19.02 -0.83 5.80
N GLU A 72 19.88 -1.82 5.53
CA GLU A 72 19.96 -3.06 6.29
C GLU A 72 21.27 -3.14 7.07
N PRO A 73 21.24 -3.18 8.41
CA PRO A 73 22.45 -3.38 9.18
C PRO A 73 22.85 -4.86 9.10
N LEU A 74 24.09 -5.11 8.71
CA LEU A 74 24.65 -6.47 8.65
C LEU A 74 25.98 -6.47 9.37
N ASN A 75 26.25 -7.48 10.19
CA ASN A 75 27.57 -7.62 10.80
C ASN A 75 28.51 -8.31 9.79
N PRO A 76 29.51 -7.59 9.24
CA PRO A 76 30.30 -8.09 8.14
C PRO A 76 31.24 -9.24 8.55
N HIS A 77 31.50 -9.39 9.85
CA HIS A 77 32.36 -10.42 10.41
C HIS A 77 31.61 -11.73 10.71
N SER A 78 30.28 -11.69 10.84
CA SER A 78 29.47 -12.87 11.21
C SER A 78 28.62 -13.42 10.07
N ILE A 79 28.55 -12.73 8.92
CA ILE A 79 27.66 -13.10 7.82
C ILE A 79 28.40 -13.20 6.48
N THR A 80 28.02 -14.19 5.68
CA THR A 80 28.46 -14.30 4.27
C THR A 80 27.62 -13.43 3.36
N PHE A 81 28.12 -13.19 2.14
CA PHE A 81 27.32 -12.50 1.12
C PHE A 81 26.00 -13.22 0.83
N LYS A 82 26.02 -14.56 0.75
CA LYS A 82 24.82 -15.37 0.54
C LYS A 82 23.80 -15.21 1.68
N GLN A 83 24.25 -15.23 2.93
CA GLN A 83 23.37 -15.05 4.08
C GLN A 83 22.80 -13.63 4.13
N GLY A 84 23.62 -12.60 3.87
CA GLY A 84 23.13 -11.22 3.80
C GLY A 84 22.11 -11.01 2.68
N LYS A 85 22.34 -11.64 1.52
CA LYS A 85 21.40 -11.65 0.39
C LYS A 85 20.06 -12.29 0.76
N GLU A 86 20.08 -13.44 1.42
CA GLU A 86 18.86 -14.12 1.87
C GLU A 86 18.12 -13.29 2.92
N HIS A 87 18.85 -12.67 3.86
CA HIS A 87 18.27 -11.80 4.87
C HIS A 87 17.50 -10.62 4.25
N VAL A 88 18.10 -9.93 3.27
CA VAL A 88 17.44 -8.83 2.56
C VAL A 88 16.23 -9.34 1.76
N LYS A 89 16.31 -10.54 1.16
CA LYS A 89 15.20 -11.17 0.43
C LYS A 89 14.02 -11.47 1.35
N GLU A 90 14.24 -12.08 2.52
CA GLU A 90 13.20 -12.37 3.52
C GLU A 90 12.50 -11.09 3.97
N LYS A 91 13.27 -10.02 4.17
CA LYS A 91 12.76 -8.70 4.57
C LYS A 91 11.88 -8.07 3.49
N LEU A 92 12.30 -8.15 2.23
CA LEU A 92 11.51 -7.70 1.09
C LEU A 92 10.23 -8.53 0.92
N GLN A 93 10.30 -9.84 1.13
CA GLN A 93 9.12 -10.71 1.08
C GLN A 93 8.10 -10.35 2.17
N MET A 94 8.55 -10.09 3.40
CA MET A 94 7.67 -9.61 4.48
C MET A 94 7.04 -8.26 4.13
N ARG A 95 7.80 -7.37 3.47
CA ARG A 95 7.30 -6.06 3.02
C ARG A 95 6.18 -6.20 1.99
N GLU A 96 6.43 -6.96 0.93
CA GLU A 96 5.49 -7.17 -0.18
C GLU A 96 4.24 -7.94 0.26
N HIS A 97 4.41 -8.89 1.17
CA HIS A 97 3.27 -9.62 1.75
C HIS A 97 2.36 -8.68 2.53
N PHE A 98 2.93 -7.76 3.30
CA PHE A 98 2.15 -6.79 4.06
C PHE A 98 1.34 -5.86 3.15
N MET A 99 2.00 -5.28 2.14
CA MET A 99 1.38 -4.28 1.25
C MET A 99 0.37 -4.88 0.28
N TYR A 100 0.71 -6.02 -0.33
CA TYR A 100 0.02 -6.51 -1.51
C TYR A 100 -0.41 -7.98 -1.41
N GLY A 101 -0.17 -8.65 -0.27
CA GLY A 101 -0.41 -10.08 -0.13
C GLY A 101 0.50 -10.96 -1.01
N ARG A 102 1.57 -10.38 -1.57
CA ARG A 102 2.54 -11.04 -2.46
C ARG A 102 3.69 -11.63 -1.64
N ASP A 103 3.83 -12.94 -1.65
CA ASP A 103 4.94 -13.63 -0.97
C ASP A 103 5.57 -14.76 -1.79
N GLU A 104 5.10 -15.03 -3.02
CA GLU A 104 5.75 -15.97 -3.93
C GLU A 104 6.80 -15.24 -4.76
N LEU A 105 8.07 -15.61 -4.58
CA LEU A 105 9.17 -14.98 -5.30
C LEU A 105 9.24 -15.49 -6.74
N ILE A 106 9.17 -14.58 -7.72
CA ILE A 106 9.38 -14.89 -9.14
C ILE A 106 10.84 -14.64 -9.55
N LEU A 107 11.37 -13.48 -9.15
CA LEU A 107 12.71 -13.04 -9.54
C LEU A 107 13.39 -12.36 -8.36
N PHE A 108 14.64 -12.73 -8.10
CA PHE A 108 15.51 -12.02 -7.17
C PHE A 108 16.94 -11.95 -7.69
N VAL A 109 17.38 -10.75 -8.04
CA VAL A 109 18.73 -10.45 -8.50
C VAL A 109 19.32 -9.41 -7.56
N CYS A 110 20.51 -9.70 -7.03
CA CYS A 110 21.23 -8.80 -6.15
C CYS A 110 22.65 -8.64 -6.69
N LYS A 111 23.10 -7.40 -6.90
CA LYS A 111 24.49 -7.10 -7.24
C LYS A 111 25.20 -6.43 -6.06
N PRO A 112 26.51 -6.65 -5.88
CA PRO A 112 27.45 -7.24 -6.84
C PRO A 112 27.21 -8.74 -7.07
N ASN A 113 27.06 -9.15 -8.34
CA ASN A 113 26.92 -10.57 -8.69
C ASN A 113 28.32 -11.17 -8.76
N MET A 114 28.92 -11.46 -7.61
CA MET A 114 30.24 -12.06 -7.56
C MET A 114 30.10 -13.57 -7.69
N ASN A 115 30.25 -14.07 -8.93
CA ASN A 115 30.31 -15.50 -9.22
C ASN A 115 31.42 -16.13 -8.36
N GLY A 116 31.06 -17.00 -7.41
CA GLY A 116 32.00 -17.63 -6.46
C GLY A 116 32.07 -17.00 -5.06
N SER A 117 31.34 -15.91 -4.80
CA SER A 117 31.34 -15.21 -3.50
C SER A 117 30.39 -15.78 -2.44
N ASP A 118 29.61 -16.80 -2.78
CA ASP A 118 28.58 -17.35 -1.87
C ASP A 118 29.17 -17.86 -0.54
N VAL A 119 30.47 -18.19 -0.53
CA VAL A 119 31.24 -18.64 0.65
C VAL A 119 31.99 -17.49 1.33
N LEU A 120 32.21 -16.36 0.64
CA LEU A 120 32.98 -15.24 1.19
C LEU A 120 32.18 -14.49 2.25
N SER A 121 32.86 -14.18 3.36
CA SER A 121 32.34 -13.26 4.37
C SER A 121 32.19 -11.85 3.77
N LEU A 122 31.23 -11.07 4.26
CA LEU A 122 31.14 -9.65 3.85
C LEU A 122 32.43 -8.89 4.22
N HIS A 123 33.08 -9.25 5.33
CA HIS A 123 34.39 -8.75 5.70
C HIS A 123 35.41 -8.96 4.57
N ASP A 124 35.54 -10.16 4.02
CA ASP A 124 36.52 -10.44 2.97
C ASP A 124 36.28 -9.64 1.69
N ILE A 125 35.01 -9.39 1.37
CA ILE A 125 34.59 -8.60 0.20
C ILE A 125 34.92 -7.12 0.39
N TYR A 126 34.65 -6.57 1.58
CA TYR A 126 34.65 -5.12 1.80
C TYR A 126 35.82 -4.57 2.62
N LYS A 127 36.66 -5.40 3.23
CA LYS A 127 37.79 -4.97 4.10
C LYS A 127 38.81 -4.06 3.44
N ARG A 128 38.85 -4.01 2.11
CA ARG A 128 39.76 -3.15 1.33
C ARG A 128 39.17 -1.78 1.04
N LEU A 129 37.90 -1.54 1.35
CA LEU A 129 37.26 -0.25 1.14
C LEU A 129 37.72 0.76 2.20
N PRO A 130 37.86 2.05 1.84
CA PRO A 130 38.11 3.11 2.80
C PRO A 130 37.05 3.12 3.91
N HIS A 131 37.45 3.43 5.14
CA HIS A 131 36.59 3.55 6.33
C HIS A 131 35.96 2.24 6.85
N TYR A 132 36.28 1.08 6.28
CA TYR A 132 35.83 -0.21 6.81
C TYR A 132 36.23 -0.40 8.30
N PRO A 133 35.34 -0.93 9.18
CA PRO A 133 33.99 -1.44 8.90
C PRO A 133 32.88 -0.38 8.90
N VAL A 134 33.19 0.89 9.21
CA VAL A 134 32.22 1.99 9.28
C VAL A 134 31.89 2.50 7.87
N ILE A 135 31.10 1.74 7.12
CA ILE A 135 30.78 2.02 5.72
C ILE A 135 29.34 1.70 5.36
N GLN A 136 28.85 2.42 4.35
CA GLN A 136 27.58 2.12 3.67
C GLN A 136 27.92 1.50 2.32
N VAL A 137 27.37 0.32 2.02
CA VAL A 137 27.61 -0.37 0.74
C VAL A 137 26.33 -0.46 -0.08
N HIS A 138 26.41 -0.10 -1.35
CA HIS A 138 25.24 -0.15 -2.22
C HIS A 138 25.07 -1.54 -2.85
N TRP A 139 23.88 -2.13 -2.72
CA TRP A 139 23.47 -3.31 -3.46
C TRP A 139 22.38 -2.95 -4.48
N GLU A 140 22.58 -3.35 -5.74
CA GLU A 140 21.53 -3.22 -6.77
C GLU A 140 20.61 -4.44 -6.66
N ILE A 141 19.40 -4.23 -6.15
CA ILE A 141 18.43 -5.31 -5.93
C ILE A 141 17.27 -5.14 -6.90
N LYS A 142 17.01 -6.19 -7.68
CA LYS A 142 15.81 -6.33 -8.51
C LYS A 142 15.01 -7.51 -7.99
N TYR A 143 13.75 -7.29 -7.69
CA TYR A 143 12.89 -8.35 -7.18
C TYR A 143 11.48 -8.24 -7.76
N VAL A 144 10.82 -9.38 -7.90
CA VAL A 144 9.41 -9.48 -8.29
C VAL A 144 8.76 -10.57 -7.45
N PHE A 145 7.69 -10.23 -6.76
CA PHE A 145 6.84 -11.17 -6.03
C PHE A 145 5.46 -11.23 -6.67
N MET A 146 4.77 -12.35 -6.50
CA MET A 146 3.36 -12.52 -6.84
C MET A 146 2.55 -13.03 -5.64
N VAL A 147 1.24 -12.89 -5.77
CA VAL A 147 0.30 -13.59 -4.89
C VAL A 147 0.30 -15.06 -5.30
N PRO A 148 0.52 -16.00 -4.37
CA PRO A 148 0.48 -17.42 -4.67
C PRO A 148 -0.86 -17.83 -5.27
N TYR A 149 -0.83 -18.67 -6.29
CA TYR A 149 -2.05 -19.17 -6.92
C TYR A 149 -3.03 -19.83 -5.92
N LYS A 150 -2.52 -20.49 -4.87
CA LYS A 150 -3.34 -21.05 -3.78
C LYS A 150 -4.18 -20.02 -3.02
N ARG A 151 -3.82 -18.74 -3.08
CA ARG A 151 -4.55 -17.61 -2.49
C ARG A 151 -5.25 -16.76 -3.55
N THR A 152 -5.15 -17.13 -4.83
CA THR A 152 -5.95 -16.50 -5.88
C THR A 152 -7.30 -17.20 -5.97
N ILE A 153 -8.35 -16.43 -6.19
CA ILE A 153 -9.70 -16.96 -6.42
C ILE A 153 -9.94 -16.92 -7.92
N GLY A 154 -10.26 -18.07 -8.51
CA GLY A 154 -10.73 -18.12 -9.88
C GLY A 154 -12.04 -17.34 -9.97
N ILE A 155 -12.03 -16.22 -10.68
CA ILE A 155 -13.26 -15.51 -11.07
C ILE A 155 -13.86 -16.26 -12.25
N GLU A 156 -14.24 -17.53 -12.05
CA GLU A 156 -15.23 -18.12 -12.93
C GLU A 156 -16.50 -17.29 -12.72
N ARG A 157 -16.86 -16.46 -13.70
CA ARG A 157 -18.13 -15.70 -13.74
C ARG A 157 -19.30 -16.68 -13.84
N SER A 158 -19.50 -17.51 -12.82
CA SER A 158 -20.44 -18.62 -12.87
C SER A 158 -21.88 -18.16 -12.65
N ASN A 159 -22.13 -16.94 -12.14
CA ASN A 159 -23.49 -16.41 -11.97
C ASN A 159 -23.53 -14.86 -11.96
N LEU A 160 -22.90 -14.17 -12.91
CA LEU A 160 -23.50 -12.88 -13.28
C LEU A 160 -24.86 -13.25 -13.90
N PRO A 161 -25.98 -12.61 -13.49
CA PRO A 161 -27.24 -12.80 -14.20
C PRO A 161 -26.93 -12.59 -15.67
N GLU A 162 -27.24 -13.58 -16.52
CA GLU A 162 -27.21 -13.39 -17.96
C GLU A 162 -27.85 -12.03 -18.21
N SER A 163 -27.09 -11.11 -18.83
CA SER A 163 -27.61 -9.84 -19.26
C SER A 163 -28.95 -10.12 -19.91
N VAL A 164 -30.03 -9.61 -19.30
CA VAL A 164 -31.41 -9.76 -19.79
C VAL A 164 -31.37 -9.71 -21.30
N SER A 165 -31.83 -10.77 -21.96
CA SER A 165 -31.73 -10.92 -23.40
C SER A 165 -32.24 -9.63 -24.05
N ILE A 166 -31.33 -8.93 -24.75
CA ILE A 166 -31.69 -7.78 -25.57
C ILE A 166 -32.31 -8.38 -26.84
N GLN A 167 -33.52 -8.93 -26.70
CA GLN A 167 -34.40 -9.17 -27.83
C GLN A 167 -35.22 -7.90 -28.01
N ASP A 168 -34.82 -7.13 -29.02
CA ASP A 168 -35.66 -6.20 -29.79
C ASP A 168 -36.74 -5.43 -29.03
N ILE A 169 -36.35 -4.73 -27.96
CA ILE A 169 -37.11 -3.56 -27.56
C ILE A 169 -36.64 -2.43 -28.46
N THR A 170 -37.47 -2.06 -29.43
CA THR A 170 -37.35 -0.81 -30.17
C THR A 170 -37.52 0.34 -29.17
N ILE A 171 -36.43 0.71 -28.49
CA ILE A 171 -36.42 1.77 -27.49
C ILE A 171 -36.50 3.10 -28.23
N SER A 172 -37.69 3.69 -28.21
CA SER A 172 -37.92 5.13 -28.37
C SER A 172 -36.84 5.91 -27.61
N SER A 173 -36.12 6.80 -28.30
CA SER A 173 -34.86 7.40 -27.87
C SER A 173 -34.93 8.39 -26.68
N ASN A 174 -35.93 8.27 -25.81
CA ASN A 174 -36.20 9.22 -24.72
C ASN A 174 -36.11 8.60 -23.31
N GLN A 175 -35.68 7.35 -23.16
CA GLN A 175 -35.45 6.75 -21.84
C GLN A 175 -33.96 6.79 -21.49
N LYS A 176 -33.62 7.57 -20.45
CA LYS A 176 -32.28 7.63 -19.86
C LYS A 176 -31.83 6.22 -19.47
N THR A 177 -30.70 5.79 -20.02
CA THR A 177 -30.02 4.56 -19.62
C THR A 177 -29.64 4.65 -18.13
N LYS A 178 -29.94 3.58 -17.38
CA LYS A 178 -29.54 3.46 -15.97
C LYS A 178 -28.03 3.30 -15.93
N PHE A 179 -27.35 4.33 -15.42
CA PHE A 179 -25.90 4.45 -15.33
C PHE A 179 -25.30 3.31 -14.48
N ASN A 180 -24.16 2.76 -14.93
CA ASN A 180 -23.32 1.84 -14.16
C ASN A 180 -22.14 2.65 -13.58
N PRO A 181 -22.03 2.82 -12.24
CA PRO A 181 -21.24 3.90 -11.65
C PRO A 181 -19.73 3.65 -11.51
N LEU A 182 -19.16 2.60 -12.10
CA LEU A 182 -17.73 2.28 -11.94
C LEU A 182 -16.98 2.28 -13.29
N LEU A 183 -16.86 3.51 -13.83
CA LEU A 183 -15.74 4.14 -14.55
C LEU A 183 -15.04 3.47 -15.75
N TYR A 184 -14.76 4.30 -16.75
CA TYR A 184 -14.05 3.98 -18.01
C TYR A 184 -12.59 4.47 -17.93
N GLU A 185 -11.70 3.84 -18.69
CA GLU A 185 -10.24 4.09 -18.77
C GLU A 185 -9.82 5.58 -18.95
N ARG A 186 -10.72 6.43 -19.46
CA ARG A 186 -10.51 7.87 -19.65
C ARG A 186 -10.53 8.71 -18.36
N ASP A 187 -11.05 8.19 -17.25
CA ASP A 187 -11.20 8.98 -16.01
C ASP A 187 -10.00 8.88 -15.06
N LEU A 188 -9.09 7.92 -15.26
CA LEU A 188 -7.81 7.82 -14.51
C LEU A 188 -6.93 9.07 -14.68
N HIS A 189 -6.89 9.65 -15.89
CA HIS A 189 -6.15 10.88 -16.13
C HIS A 189 -6.76 12.09 -15.40
N LYS A 190 -8.08 12.10 -15.19
CA LYS A 190 -8.76 13.18 -14.46
C LYS A 190 -8.58 13.03 -12.95
N LEU A 191 -8.61 11.80 -12.44
CA LEU A 191 -8.30 11.49 -11.04
C LEU A 191 -6.86 11.87 -10.68
N LYS A 192 -5.90 11.69 -11.60
CA LYS A 192 -4.52 12.13 -11.41
C LYS A 192 -4.39 13.65 -11.26
N ILE A 193 -5.13 14.42 -12.07
CA ILE A 193 -5.17 15.89 -11.96
C ILE A 193 -5.76 16.33 -10.61
N ILE A 194 -6.78 15.61 -10.11
CA ILE A 194 -7.40 15.88 -8.80
C ILE A 194 -6.43 15.51 -7.66
N GLN A 195 -5.76 14.36 -7.74
CA GLN A 195 -4.74 13.93 -6.77
C GLN A 195 -3.59 14.94 -6.68
N ASP A 196 -3.11 15.42 -7.83
CA ASP A 196 -2.02 16.38 -7.92
C ASP A 196 -2.43 17.76 -7.36
N ALA A 197 -3.69 18.16 -7.51
CA ALA A 197 -4.24 19.37 -6.89
C ALA A 197 -4.42 19.25 -5.37
N VAL A 198 -4.77 18.05 -4.88
CA VAL A 198 -5.01 17.76 -3.45
C VAL A 198 -3.71 17.66 -2.65
N ASN A 199 -2.63 17.15 -3.24
CA ASN A 199 -1.35 16.95 -2.55
C ASN A 199 -0.59 18.26 -2.23
N VAL A 200 -0.98 19.40 -2.80
CA VAL A 200 -0.27 20.69 -2.64
C VAL A 200 -0.63 21.41 -1.32
N LYS A 201 -1.66 21.00 -0.57
CA LYS A 201 -2.06 21.67 0.69
C LYS A 201 -2.49 20.69 1.79
N ALA A 202 -1.53 20.00 2.39
CA ALA A 202 -1.75 19.18 3.59
C ALA A 202 -1.61 20.01 4.88
N THR A 203 -2.67 20.74 5.24
CA THR A 203 -2.96 21.11 6.63
C THR A 203 -4.30 20.49 6.99
N ARG A 204 -4.37 19.80 8.13
CA ARG A 204 -5.59 19.22 8.74
C ARG A 204 -6.82 20.07 8.43
N ASN A 205 -7.66 19.66 7.46
CA ASN A 205 -9.07 20.04 7.34
C ASN A 205 -9.68 19.46 6.05
N ASN A 206 -10.74 18.67 6.23
CA ASN A 206 -11.91 18.58 5.33
C ASN A 206 -11.71 18.40 3.81
N SER A 207 -10.57 17.89 3.33
CA SER A 207 -10.32 17.63 1.90
C SER A 207 -11.42 16.79 1.26
N LEU A 208 -11.93 15.79 1.97
CA LEU A 208 -13.05 14.97 1.51
C LEU A 208 -14.36 15.77 1.41
N GLN A 209 -14.66 16.64 2.38
CA GLN A 209 -15.85 17.50 2.30
C GLN A 209 -15.77 18.50 1.14
N LYS A 210 -14.58 19.06 0.88
CA LYS A 210 -14.33 19.93 -0.28
C LYS A 210 -14.52 19.19 -1.60
N LEU A 211 -14.01 17.96 -1.69
CA LEU A 211 -14.22 17.09 -2.84
C LEU A 211 -15.71 16.80 -3.05
N PHE A 212 -16.45 16.48 -1.98
CA PHE A 212 -17.89 16.25 -2.07
C PHE A 212 -18.66 17.51 -2.49
N HIS A 213 -18.30 18.68 -1.96
CA HIS A 213 -18.84 19.98 -2.40
C HIS A 213 -18.61 20.19 -3.90
N GLU A 214 -17.40 19.90 -4.38
CA GLU A 214 -17.04 20.03 -5.79
C GLU A 214 -17.80 19.05 -6.69
N VAL A 215 -17.98 17.80 -6.26
CA VAL A 215 -18.78 16.77 -6.97
C VAL A 215 -20.25 17.21 -7.08
N ILE A 216 -20.84 17.77 -6.01
CA ILE A 216 -22.21 18.28 -6.00
C ILE A 216 -22.35 19.52 -6.88
N LYS A 217 -21.42 20.48 -6.77
CA LYS A 217 -21.38 21.73 -7.55
C LYS A 217 -21.32 21.46 -9.05
N ASN A 218 -20.49 20.50 -9.46
CA ASN A 218 -20.35 20.11 -10.86
C ASN A 218 -21.46 19.17 -11.36
N LYS A 219 -22.51 18.94 -10.55
CA LYS A 219 -23.67 18.09 -10.88
C LYS A 219 -23.27 16.65 -11.21
N TYR A 220 -22.15 16.13 -10.71
CA TYR A 220 -21.80 14.73 -10.89
C TYR A 220 -22.62 13.80 -9.99
N LEU A 221 -23.28 14.33 -8.96
CA LEU A 221 -24.24 13.59 -8.11
C LEU A 221 -25.64 13.43 -8.75
N SER A 222 -25.84 13.89 -10.00
CA SER A 222 -27.16 13.94 -10.67
C SER A 222 -27.81 12.57 -10.85
N ASP A 223 -27.01 11.50 -10.86
CA ASP A 223 -27.48 10.15 -11.15
C ASP A 223 -28.04 9.44 -9.91
N LEU A 224 -27.98 10.09 -8.73
CA LEU A 224 -28.19 9.45 -7.44
C LEU A 224 -29.46 9.84 -6.67
N ILE A 225 -30.37 10.71 -7.18
CA ILE A 225 -31.76 11.07 -6.70
C ILE A 225 -32.07 12.57 -7.01
N GLU A 226 -33.34 13.00 -6.88
CA GLU A 226 -33.77 14.40 -6.96
C GLU A 226 -32.92 15.37 -6.10
N GLN A 227 -32.12 16.19 -6.77
CA GLN A 227 -31.10 17.07 -6.18
C GLN A 227 -31.59 18.03 -5.10
N LYS A 228 -32.85 18.49 -5.16
CA LYS A 228 -33.37 19.52 -4.23
C LYS A 228 -33.55 19.00 -2.81
N VAL A 229 -34.04 17.77 -2.68
CA VAL A 229 -34.33 17.15 -1.38
C VAL A 229 -33.02 16.81 -0.66
N ILE A 230 -32.04 16.26 -1.39
CA ILE A 230 -30.74 15.87 -0.84
C ILE A 230 -29.92 17.08 -0.41
N LYS A 231 -29.84 18.15 -1.22
CA LYS A 231 -29.09 19.37 -0.86
C LYS A 231 -29.54 19.95 0.49
N GLN A 232 -30.86 19.96 0.74
CA GLN A 232 -31.41 20.38 2.04
C GLN A 232 -31.04 19.42 3.16
N GLN A 233 -31.15 18.11 2.93
CA GLN A 233 -30.87 17.09 3.95
C GLN A 233 -29.39 17.04 4.35
N ILE A 234 -28.46 17.28 3.43
CA ILE A 234 -27.01 17.33 3.71
C ILE A 234 -26.52 18.72 4.16
N LYS A 235 -27.42 19.71 4.26
CA LYS A 235 -27.12 21.13 4.51
C LYS A 235 -26.11 21.72 3.52
N TYR A 236 -26.20 21.34 2.25
CA TYR A 236 -25.35 21.90 1.19
C TYR A 236 -25.68 23.38 0.99
N ASN A 237 -24.65 24.23 1.12
CA ASN A 237 -24.71 25.64 0.79
C ASN A 237 -23.72 25.90 -0.36
N GLU A 238 -24.23 26.42 -1.48
CA GLU A 238 -23.44 26.65 -2.69
C GLU A 238 -22.43 27.79 -2.53
N ASP A 239 -22.71 28.71 -1.61
CA ASP A 239 -21.87 29.87 -1.31
C ASP A 239 -20.84 29.60 -0.20
N ASP A 240 -20.90 28.42 0.44
CA ASP A 240 -20.03 28.05 1.57
C ASP A 240 -19.32 26.72 1.31
N GLY A 241 -18.20 26.79 0.58
CA GLY A 241 -17.37 25.62 0.24
C GLY A 241 -16.60 25.02 1.42
N ASP A 242 -16.58 25.70 2.57
CA ASP A 242 -16.05 25.18 3.84
C ASP A 242 -17.20 24.74 4.80
N GLY A 243 -18.45 24.86 4.34
CA GLY A 243 -19.64 24.54 5.10
C GLY A 243 -19.73 23.07 5.48
N THR A 244 -20.22 22.79 6.68
CA THR A 244 -20.32 21.43 7.23
C THR A 244 -21.37 20.63 6.45
N LEU A 245 -20.92 19.64 5.68
CA LEU A 245 -21.80 18.67 5.04
C LEU A 245 -22.20 17.56 6.03
N ILE A 246 -23.50 17.26 6.09
CA ILE A 246 -23.98 16.08 6.81
C ILE A 246 -23.85 14.86 5.89
N LEU A 247 -22.77 14.10 6.07
CA LEU A 247 -22.54 12.83 5.39
C LEU A 247 -23.30 11.72 6.14
N ASN A 248 -24.45 11.31 5.62
CA ASN A 248 -25.28 10.26 6.20
C ASN A 248 -25.57 9.22 5.12
N ASP A 249 -25.30 7.95 5.39
CA ASP A 249 -25.49 6.82 4.48
C ASP A 249 -26.98 6.55 4.15
N LYS A 250 -27.91 7.04 4.98
CA LYS A 250 -29.35 7.05 4.68
C LYS A 250 -29.77 8.14 3.71
N ILE A 251 -28.99 9.22 3.60
CA ILE A 251 -29.26 10.36 2.70
C ILE A 251 -28.48 10.19 1.39
N LEU A 252 -27.23 9.76 1.48
CA LEU A 252 -26.34 9.49 0.36
C LEU A 252 -26.21 7.97 0.19
N THR A 253 -27.15 7.38 -0.54
CA THR A 253 -27.21 5.92 -0.76
C THR A 253 -25.91 5.35 -1.34
N ILE A 254 -25.16 6.14 -2.12
CA ILE A 254 -23.83 5.76 -2.62
C ILE A 254 -22.82 5.48 -1.49
N LEU A 255 -22.89 6.18 -0.35
CA LEU A 255 -22.04 5.88 0.79
C LEU A 255 -22.39 4.53 1.41
N ASN A 256 -23.67 4.18 1.40
CA ASN A 256 -24.12 2.86 1.84
C ASN A 256 -23.66 1.76 0.88
N GLU A 257 -23.76 1.99 -0.43
CA GLU A 257 -23.27 1.06 -1.46
C GLU A 257 -21.74 0.87 -1.36
N LEU A 258 -20.98 1.96 -1.21
CA LEU A 258 -19.53 1.90 -0.98
C LEU A 258 -19.18 1.16 0.30
N LYS A 259 -19.99 1.30 1.36
CA LYS A 259 -19.79 0.58 2.62
C LYS A 259 -20.10 -0.90 2.49
N ILE A 260 -21.16 -1.27 1.77
CA ILE A 260 -21.48 -2.66 1.45
C ILE A 260 -20.35 -3.27 0.62
N LEU A 261 -19.89 -2.56 -0.41
CA LEU A 261 -18.77 -2.98 -1.25
C LEU A 261 -17.48 -3.09 -0.43
N TYR A 262 -17.16 -2.10 0.40
CA TYR A 262 -15.99 -2.12 1.29
C TYR A 262 -15.99 -3.38 2.15
N HIS A 263 -17.15 -3.75 2.70
CA HIS A 263 -17.35 -4.93 3.56
C HIS A 263 -17.66 -6.24 2.81
N ASP A 264 -17.59 -6.25 1.48
CA ASP A 264 -17.82 -7.45 0.68
C ASP A 264 -16.85 -8.57 1.10
N ASP A 265 -17.33 -9.81 1.07
CA ASP A 265 -16.54 -10.97 1.46
C ASP A 265 -15.31 -11.16 0.55
N ILE A 266 -15.35 -10.66 -0.69
CA ILE A 266 -14.20 -10.66 -1.60
C ILE A 266 -13.05 -9.82 -1.04
N HIS A 267 -13.34 -8.71 -0.36
CA HIS A 267 -12.33 -7.85 0.26
C HIS A 267 -11.74 -8.46 1.53
N LYS A 268 -12.48 -9.35 2.22
CA LYS A 268 -11.91 -10.16 3.31
C LYS A 268 -10.75 -11.02 2.82
N GLN A 269 -10.83 -11.49 1.58
CA GLN A 269 -9.81 -12.31 0.96
C GLN A 269 -8.61 -11.50 0.44
N MET A 270 -8.79 -10.20 0.16
CA MET A 270 -7.69 -9.29 -0.18
C MET A 270 -6.84 -8.87 1.04
N GLY A 271 -7.37 -9.12 2.25
CA GLY A 271 -6.71 -8.86 3.51
C GLY A 271 -6.88 -7.41 3.96
N TYR A 272 -7.79 -7.20 4.89
CA TYR A 272 -7.98 -5.90 5.54
C TYR A 272 -6.79 -5.44 6.36
N PRO A 273 -6.62 -4.13 6.64
CA PRO A 273 -7.49 -3.04 6.21
C PRO A 273 -7.21 -2.69 4.76
N LEU A 274 -8.26 -2.66 3.94
CA LEU A 274 -8.18 -2.06 2.62
C LEU A 274 -8.28 -0.53 2.76
N GLN A 275 -7.40 0.18 2.08
CA GLN A 275 -7.53 1.62 1.87
C GLN A 275 -8.61 1.88 0.81
N LEU A 276 -9.28 3.04 0.86
CA LEU A 276 -10.36 3.34 -0.09
C LEU A 276 -9.89 3.29 -1.55
N TYR A 277 -8.65 3.70 -1.83
CA TYR A 277 -8.03 3.64 -3.16
C TYR A 277 -7.72 2.20 -3.62
N GLU A 278 -7.77 1.21 -2.73
CA GLU A 278 -7.60 -0.20 -3.07
C GLU A 278 -8.93 -0.81 -3.54
N ILE A 279 -10.04 -0.09 -3.35
CA ILE A 279 -11.41 -0.49 -3.68
C ILE A 279 -11.98 0.30 -4.87
N CYS A 280 -11.59 1.57 -5.02
CA CYS A 280 -11.99 2.46 -6.11
C CYS A 280 -11.03 2.38 -7.30
#